data_AF-A0A9D1EBR4-F1
#
_entry.id   AF-A0A9D1EBR4-F1
#
_cell.length_a   1.000
_cell.length_b   1.000
_cell.length_c   1.000
_cell.angle_alpha   90.00
_cell.angle_beta   90.00
_cell.angle_gamma   90.00
#
_symmetry.space_group_name_H-M   'P 1'
#
loop_
_entity.id
_entity.type
_entity.pdbx_description
1 polymer ?
#
loop_
_entity_poly.entity_id
_entity_poly.type
_entity_poly.pdbx_seq_one_letter_code
_entity_poly.pdbx_strand_id
1 'polypeptide(L)'
;MPVFDFSNTPEDSKDPECTYEVFYSSEPEASPEHPILILDNRAGQLKHHSSGMFTNPIRKTAFEFQWEDGTASADIRKIDARFVSLLKWLGESHINVCLSGKDTPDGYVVYKIREIAFGGGAKLSAEDGFLQFMIERLLSSDAPSMELPDEEEEESGDSMKLTSIQSITDFITCAGRTLPDNIRLWARRNLAVARSQEVSAEERRHAQRALSIMMNIQWKGNYFPPIDPNEARRILDEELYGMERVKQRIIETIIQINRTHTLPAYGLLLIGPAGTGKSQIAYAVARILKLPWTTLDMSSINDPEQLTGSSRIY
;
A
#
# COMPACT_ATOMS: atom_id res chain seq x y z
N MET A 1 -56.13 -26.07 -19.83
CA MET A 1 -54.97 -25.44 -19.18
C MET A 1 -54.18 -26.55 -18.51
N PRO A 2 -52.92 -26.84 -18.91
CA PRO A 2 -52.11 -27.82 -18.21
C PRO A 2 -51.42 -27.16 -17.02
N VAL A 3 -51.52 -27.81 -15.86
CA VAL A 3 -50.88 -27.41 -14.60
C VAL A 3 -49.43 -27.90 -14.67
N PHE A 4 -48.47 -26.97 -14.60
CA PHE A 4 -47.03 -27.27 -14.55
C PHE A 4 -46.64 -27.61 -13.10
N ASP A 5 -46.18 -28.84 -12.88
CA ASP A 5 -45.50 -29.26 -11.65
C ASP A 5 -44.07 -28.70 -11.63
N PHE A 6 -43.76 -27.87 -10.65
CA PHE A 6 -42.39 -27.44 -10.34
C PHE A 6 -41.83 -28.34 -9.22
N SER A 7 -41.19 -29.45 -9.57
CA SER A 7 -40.29 -30.15 -8.65
C SER A 7 -38.86 -29.62 -8.82
N ASN A 8 -38.64 -28.35 -8.48
CA ASN A 8 -37.30 -27.88 -8.13
C ASN A 8 -37.12 -28.12 -6.63
N THR A 9 -36.44 -29.21 -6.28
CA THR A 9 -35.78 -29.32 -4.97
C THR A 9 -34.84 -28.12 -4.83
N PRO A 10 -34.99 -27.27 -3.80
CA PRO A 10 -34.01 -26.24 -3.54
C PRO A 10 -32.69 -26.94 -3.18
N GLU A 11 -31.63 -26.69 -3.96
CA GLU A 11 -30.27 -27.02 -3.51
C GLU A 11 -30.08 -26.36 -2.14
N ASP A 12 -29.74 -27.16 -1.13
CA ASP A 12 -29.44 -26.68 0.21
C ASP A 12 -28.46 -25.51 0.12
N SER A 13 -28.92 -24.34 0.54
CA SER A 13 -28.08 -23.15 0.69
C SER A 13 -27.10 -23.41 1.84
N LYS A 14 -25.98 -24.09 1.53
CA LYS A 14 -24.84 -24.10 2.43
C LYS A 14 -24.35 -22.67 2.57
N ASP A 15 -24.30 -22.19 3.81
CA ASP A 15 -23.69 -20.90 4.14
C ASP A 15 -22.29 -20.83 3.50
N PRO A 16 -21.88 -19.68 2.93
CA PRO A 16 -20.60 -19.54 2.25
C PRO A 16 -19.45 -19.64 3.27
N GLU A 17 -18.83 -20.81 3.35
CA GLU A 17 -17.65 -21.04 4.20
C GLU A 17 -16.37 -20.58 3.49
N CYS A 18 -15.61 -19.72 4.16
CA CYS A 18 -14.26 -19.35 3.72
C CYS A 18 -13.36 -20.58 3.77
N THR A 19 -12.85 -21.02 2.61
CA THR A 19 -12.12 -22.29 2.48
C THR A 19 -10.59 -22.16 2.55
N TYR A 20 -10.07 -20.94 2.59
CA TYR A 20 -8.63 -20.66 2.71
C TYR A 20 -8.25 -20.22 4.12
N GLU A 21 -7.01 -20.51 4.51
CA GLU A 21 -6.39 -19.99 5.73
C GLU A 21 -5.71 -18.64 5.46
N VAL A 22 -5.79 -17.73 6.41
CA VAL A 22 -5.07 -16.45 6.34
C VAL A 22 -3.79 -16.57 7.16
N PHE A 23 -2.66 -16.20 6.58
CA PHE A 23 -1.39 -16.04 7.30
C PHE A 23 -0.96 -14.58 7.31
N TYR A 24 -0.02 -14.26 8.19
CA TYR A 24 0.40 -12.90 8.47
C TYR A 24 1.90 -12.81 8.20
N SER A 25 2.29 -11.91 7.31
CA SER A 25 3.67 -11.64 6.93
C SER A 25 3.86 -10.13 6.82
N SER A 26 4.94 -9.60 7.39
CA SER A 26 5.35 -8.20 7.23
C SER A 26 6.53 -8.05 6.27
N GLU A 27 6.80 -9.08 5.46
CA GLU A 27 7.93 -9.03 4.53
C GLU A 27 7.67 -7.99 3.42
N PRO A 28 8.68 -7.14 3.11
CA PRO A 28 8.55 -6.05 2.16
C PRO A 28 8.61 -6.51 0.70
N GLU A 29 9.08 -7.73 0.45
CA GLU A 29 9.13 -8.33 -0.88
C GLU A 29 8.50 -9.72 -0.87
N ALA A 30 7.68 -9.99 -1.89
CA ALA A 30 7.13 -11.33 -2.09
C ALA A 30 8.17 -12.25 -2.74
N SER A 31 8.44 -13.39 -2.09
CA SER A 31 9.38 -14.40 -2.55
C SER A 31 8.77 -15.81 -2.48
N PRO A 32 9.43 -16.85 -3.00
CA PRO A 32 8.99 -18.23 -2.79
C PRO A 32 8.89 -18.63 -1.30
N GLU A 33 9.73 -18.04 -0.44
CA GLU A 33 9.71 -18.24 1.01
C GLU A 33 8.60 -17.42 1.69
N HIS A 34 8.30 -16.24 1.14
CA HIS A 34 7.27 -15.31 1.63
C HIS A 34 6.25 -14.98 0.53
N PRO A 35 5.38 -15.94 0.17
CA PRO A 35 4.46 -15.77 -0.96
C PRO A 35 3.29 -14.84 -0.61
N ILE A 36 2.60 -14.36 -1.65
CA ILE A 36 1.34 -13.60 -1.55
C ILE A 36 0.18 -14.55 -1.26
N LEU A 37 0.16 -15.69 -1.94
CA LEU A 37 -0.83 -16.76 -1.71
C LEU A 37 -0.28 -18.13 -2.12
N ILE A 38 -0.96 -19.18 -1.68
CA ILE A 38 -0.67 -20.57 -2.06
C ILE A 38 -1.92 -21.18 -2.71
N LEU A 39 -1.74 -21.70 -3.92
CA LEU A 39 -2.78 -22.40 -4.68
C LEU A 39 -2.61 -23.92 -4.55
N ASP A 40 -3.72 -24.66 -4.59
CA ASP A 40 -3.68 -26.10 -4.76
C ASP A 40 -3.27 -26.44 -6.21
N ASN A 41 -2.16 -27.18 -6.36
CA ASN A 41 -1.65 -27.64 -7.65
C ASN A 41 -1.44 -29.16 -7.67
N ARG A 42 -2.32 -29.94 -7.01
CA ARG A 42 -2.26 -31.42 -7.04
C ARG A 42 -2.21 -32.01 -8.46
N ALA A 43 -2.75 -31.31 -9.46
CA ALA A 43 -2.75 -31.75 -10.84
C ALA A 43 -1.47 -31.35 -11.62
N GLY A 44 -0.57 -30.53 -11.05
CA GLY A 44 0.65 -30.08 -11.71
C GLY A 44 0.40 -29.22 -12.96
N GLN A 45 -0.74 -28.52 -13.00
CA GLN A 45 -1.21 -27.79 -14.18
C GLN A 45 -0.74 -26.32 -14.19
N LEU A 46 -0.34 -25.77 -13.03
CA LEU A 46 0.21 -24.41 -12.99
C LEU A 46 1.67 -24.42 -13.45
N LYS A 47 1.96 -23.65 -14.50
CA LYS A 47 3.32 -23.35 -14.95
C LYS A 47 3.84 -22.12 -14.21
N HIS A 48 5.17 -21.93 -14.21
CA HIS A 48 5.86 -20.77 -13.61
C HIS A 48 5.21 -19.44 -13.95
N HIS A 49 4.71 -19.27 -15.17
CA HIS A 49 3.78 -18.20 -15.53
C HIS A 49 2.44 -18.81 -15.95
N SER A 50 1.37 -18.47 -15.24
CA SER A 50 0.02 -18.94 -15.51
C SER A 50 -0.96 -17.77 -15.57
N SER A 51 -1.66 -17.65 -16.69
CA SER A 51 -2.59 -16.56 -16.97
C SER A 51 -4.03 -17.00 -16.68
N GLY A 52 -4.79 -16.16 -15.99
CA GLY A 52 -6.12 -16.50 -15.55
C GLY A 52 -6.80 -15.38 -14.79
N MET A 53 -7.86 -15.71 -14.05
CA MET A 53 -8.66 -14.75 -13.30
C MET A 53 -9.09 -15.38 -11.97
N PHE A 54 -9.18 -14.56 -10.93
CA PHE A 54 -9.73 -14.99 -9.66
C PHE A 54 -11.27 -15.01 -9.71
N THR A 55 -11.90 -15.94 -9.00
CA THR A 55 -13.36 -16.02 -8.88
C THR A 55 -13.82 -15.74 -7.44
N ASN A 56 -14.90 -14.95 -7.29
CA ASN A 56 -15.47 -14.50 -6.01
C ASN A 56 -16.37 -15.59 -5.37
N PRO A 57 -16.68 -15.62 -4.05
CA PRO A 57 -16.40 -16.75 -3.17
C PRO A 57 -17.71 -17.29 -2.57
N ILE A 58 -18.82 -17.26 -3.31
CA ILE A 58 -20.08 -17.81 -2.79
C ILE A 58 -19.99 -19.34 -2.73
N ARG A 59 -19.02 -19.94 -3.44
CA ARG A 59 -18.81 -21.40 -3.47
C ARG A 59 -17.39 -21.86 -3.13
N LYS A 60 -16.35 -21.13 -3.55
CA LYS A 60 -14.91 -21.37 -3.33
C LYS A 60 -14.13 -20.22 -3.96
N THR A 61 -13.09 -19.68 -3.32
CA THR A 61 -12.20 -18.70 -3.96
C THR A 61 -11.15 -19.49 -4.74
N ALA A 62 -11.15 -19.37 -6.06
CA ALA A 62 -10.27 -20.14 -6.92
C ALA A 62 -9.63 -19.25 -7.99
N PHE A 63 -8.54 -19.73 -8.57
CA PHE A 63 -7.90 -19.15 -9.73
C PHE A 63 -8.22 -20.01 -10.96
N GLU A 64 -8.97 -19.44 -11.90
CA GLU A 64 -9.32 -20.10 -13.16
C GLU A 64 -8.33 -19.71 -14.25
N PHE A 65 -7.74 -20.69 -14.92
CA PHE A 65 -6.74 -20.49 -15.96
C PHE A 65 -6.98 -21.43 -17.14
N GLN A 66 -6.47 -21.06 -18.32
CA GLN A 66 -6.59 -21.91 -19.50
C GLN A 66 -5.49 -22.99 -19.50
N TRP A 67 -5.90 -24.25 -19.70
CA TRP A 67 -5.00 -25.40 -19.81
C TRP A 67 -5.40 -26.33 -20.94
N GLU A 68 -4.43 -26.60 -21.84
CA GLU A 68 -4.39 -27.54 -22.98
C GLU A 68 -5.61 -27.62 -23.92
N ASP A 69 -6.85 -27.74 -23.43
CA ASP A 69 -8.10 -27.69 -24.22
C ASP A 69 -9.34 -27.26 -23.36
N GLY A 70 -9.15 -26.62 -22.20
CA GLY A 70 -10.25 -26.18 -21.33
C GLY A 70 -9.87 -25.19 -20.23
N THR A 71 -10.83 -24.87 -19.37
CA THR A 71 -10.61 -24.05 -18.17
C THR A 71 -10.30 -24.98 -16.99
N ALA A 72 -9.13 -24.80 -16.38
CA ALA A 72 -8.77 -25.43 -15.12
C ALA A 72 -8.97 -24.44 -13.97
N SER A 73 -9.19 -24.95 -12.75
CA SER A 73 -9.41 -24.14 -11.57
C SER A 73 -8.53 -24.65 -10.42
N ALA A 74 -7.79 -23.75 -9.78
CA ALA A 74 -6.96 -24.02 -8.62
C ALA A 74 -7.55 -23.34 -7.38
N ASP A 75 -7.93 -24.14 -6.38
CA ASP A 75 -8.47 -23.62 -5.12
C ASP A 75 -7.36 -22.88 -4.34
N ILE A 76 -7.69 -21.74 -3.72
CA ILE A 76 -6.75 -21.03 -2.85
C ILE A 76 -6.67 -21.74 -1.49
N ARG A 77 -5.45 -22.10 -1.06
CA ARG A 77 -5.21 -22.73 0.24
C ARG A 77 -4.88 -21.73 1.32
N LYS A 78 -3.96 -20.80 1.03
CA LYS A 78 -3.47 -19.80 1.98
C LYS A 78 -3.34 -18.43 1.34
N ILE A 79 -3.63 -17.36 2.08
CA ILE A 79 -3.52 -15.96 1.62
C ILE A 79 -2.84 -15.11 2.69
N ASP A 80 -1.91 -14.23 2.28
CA ASP A 80 -1.41 -13.17 3.16
C ASP A 80 -2.55 -12.18 3.47
N ALA A 81 -2.78 -11.93 4.75
CA ALA A 81 -3.85 -11.08 5.27
C ALA A 81 -3.92 -9.67 4.61
N ARG A 82 -2.77 -9.14 4.15
CA ARG A 82 -2.68 -7.85 3.44
C ARG A 82 -3.38 -7.89 2.09
N PHE A 83 -3.38 -9.04 1.42
CA PHE A 83 -3.83 -9.21 0.03
C PHE A 83 -5.27 -9.70 -0.11
N VAL A 84 -5.95 -10.07 0.99
CA VAL A 84 -7.33 -10.59 0.96
C VAL A 84 -8.28 -9.64 0.22
N SER A 85 -8.25 -8.34 0.56
CA SER A 85 -9.10 -7.34 -0.09
C SER A 85 -8.76 -7.14 -1.57
N LEU A 86 -7.47 -7.22 -1.92
CA LEU A 86 -7.01 -7.09 -3.30
C LEU A 86 -7.47 -8.28 -4.16
N LEU A 87 -7.28 -9.51 -3.68
CA LEU A 87 -7.70 -10.71 -4.40
C LEU A 87 -9.21 -10.77 -4.58
N LYS A 88 -9.98 -10.36 -3.56
CA LYS A 88 -11.44 -10.21 -3.68
C LYS A 88 -11.81 -9.21 -4.76
N TRP A 89 -11.16 -8.04 -4.78
CA TRP A 89 -11.39 -7.02 -5.79
C TRP A 89 -11.01 -7.48 -7.21
N LEU A 90 -9.90 -8.20 -7.37
CA LEU A 90 -9.51 -8.81 -8.65
C LEU A 90 -10.58 -9.75 -9.18
N GLY A 91 -11.17 -10.56 -8.30
CA GLY A 91 -12.24 -11.49 -8.66
C GLY A 91 -13.57 -10.80 -8.96
N GLU A 92 -13.97 -9.79 -8.18
CA GLU A 92 -15.20 -9.01 -8.42
C GLU A 92 -15.12 -8.16 -9.70
N SER A 93 -13.94 -7.65 -9.99
CA SER A 93 -13.70 -6.80 -11.17
C SER A 93 -13.43 -7.61 -12.44
N HIS A 94 -13.37 -8.94 -12.33
CA HIS A 94 -13.05 -9.86 -13.42
C HIS A 94 -11.76 -9.48 -14.17
N ILE A 95 -10.68 -9.23 -13.42
CA ILE A 95 -9.39 -8.80 -13.97
C ILE A 95 -8.55 -10.01 -14.31
N ASN A 96 -8.10 -10.09 -15.57
CA ASN A 96 -7.15 -11.10 -16.00
C ASN A 96 -5.75 -10.77 -15.49
N VAL A 97 -5.11 -11.75 -14.85
CA VAL A 97 -3.78 -11.63 -14.27
C VAL A 97 -2.87 -12.77 -14.70
N CYS A 98 -1.58 -12.50 -14.74
CA CYS A 98 -0.52 -13.49 -14.85
C CYS A 98 0.07 -13.71 -13.46
N LEU A 99 -0.03 -14.93 -12.95
CA LEU A 99 0.61 -15.35 -11.72
C LEU A 99 2.01 -15.88 -12.05
N SER A 100 3.01 -15.40 -11.30
CA SER A 100 4.33 -16.04 -11.28
C SER A 100 4.54 -16.74 -9.95
N GLY A 101 4.97 -17.99 -10.02
CA GLY A 101 5.05 -18.86 -8.85
C GLY A 101 5.90 -20.10 -9.08
N LYS A 102 6.00 -20.92 -8.03
CA LYS A 102 6.81 -22.15 -8.04
C LYS A 102 6.08 -23.26 -7.30
N ASP A 103 6.23 -24.50 -7.76
CA ASP A 103 5.71 -25.65 -7.03
C ASP A 103 6.57 -25.96 -5.80
N THR A 104 5.88 -26.17 -4.68
CA THR A 104 6.44 -26.60 -3.40
C THR A 104 5.60 -27.76 -2.86
N PRO A 105 6.09 -28.52 -1.86
CA PRO A 105 5.32 -29.58 -1.22
C PRO A 105 3.97 -29.12 -0.64
N ASP A 106 3.88 -27.84 -0.26
CA ASP A 106 2.67 -27.24 0.34
C ASP A 106 1.65 -26.74 -0.70
N GLY A 107 2.07 -26.63 -1.97
CA GLY A 107 1.26 -26.14 -3.10
C GLY A 107 2.06 -25.25 -4.05
N TYR A 108 1.35 -24.59 -4.96
CA TYR A 108 1.96 -23.61 -5.87
C TYR A 108 2.03 -22.25 -5.19
N VAL A 109 3.23 -21.80 -4.85
CA VAL A 109 3.47 -20.53 -4.16
C VAL A 109 3.51 -19.40 -5.17
N VAL A 110 2.63 -18.41 -5.01
CA VAL A 110 2.55 -17.23 -5.87
C VAL A 110 3.26 -16.08 -5.18
N TYR A 111 4.30 -15.56 -5.82
CA TYR A 111 5.08 -14.43 -5.30
C TYR A 111 5.00 -13.20 -6.21
N LYS A 112 4.31 -13.29 -7.35
CA LYS A 112 4.12 -12.14 -8.24
C LYS A 112 2.79 -12.23 -8.98
N ILE A 113 2.09 -11.11 -9.06
CA ILE A 113 0.82 -10.97 -9.78
C ILE A 113 0.98 -9.78 -10.72
N ARG A 114 0.67 -9.95 -12.01
CA ARG A 114 0.68 -8.88 -13.02
C ARG A 114 -0.63 -8.82 -13.77
N GLU A 115 -1.07 -7.64 -14.15
CA GLU A 115 -2.26 -7.49 -14.98
C GLU A 115 -1.96 -7.90 -16.43
N ILE A 116 -2.90 -8.62 -17.07
CA ILE A 116 -2.85 -8.92 -18.51
C ILE A 116 -3.93 -8.08 -19.19
N ALA A 117 -3.52 -7.02 -19.89
CA ALA A 117 -4.44 -6.22 -20.67
C ALA A 117 -4.92 -7.02 -21.90
N PHE A 118 -6.17 -7.49 -21.88
CA PHE A 118 -6.82 -8.06 -23.06
C PHE A 118 -7.69 -6.99 -23.73
N GLY A 119 -7.25 -6.49 -24.89
CA GLY A 119 -8.09 -5.81 -25.90
C GLY A 119 -8.96 -4.63 -25.43
N GLY A 120 -8.42 -3.42 -25.49
CA GLY A 120 -9.19 -2.21 -25.86
C GLY A 120 -10.19 -1.63 -24.85
N GLY A 121 -10.37 -2.22 -23.67
CA GLY A 121 -11.18 -1.65 -22.60
C GLY A 121 -10.34 -0.77 -21.67
N ALA A 122 -10.41 0.55 -21.83
CA ALA A 122 -9.81 1.52 -20.90
C ALA A 122 -10.51 1.44 -19.52
N LYS A 123 -10.12 0.48 -18.68
CA LYS A 123 -10.55 0.44 -17.27
C LYS A 123 -9.42 0.70 -16.28
N LEU A 124 -8.17 0.53 -16.68
CA LEU A 124 -7.01 0.89 -15.88
C LEU A 124 -6.01 1.61 -16.79
N SER A 125 -5.65 2.83 -16.39
CA SER A 125 -4.74 3.69 -17.12
C SER A 125 -3.35 3.05 -17.19
N ALA A 126 -2.98 2.54 -18.36
CA ALA A 126 -1.63 2.20 -18.83
C ALA A 126 -0.84 1.16 -17.99
N GLU A 127 -0.83 -0.08 -18.49
CA GLU A 127 0.29 -1.04 -18.41
C GLU A 127 0.73 -1.55 -17.02
N ASP A 128 -0.11 -2.29 -16.25
CA ASP A 128 0.28 -2.98 -15.00
C ASP A 128 0.51 -2.04 -13.78
N GLY A 129 0.72 -0.74 -14.00
CA GLY A 129 1.15 0.20 -12.96
C GLY A 129 0.21 0.34 -11.76
N PHE A 130 -1.12 0.28 -11.95
CA PHE A 130 -2.05 0.39 -10.81
C PHE A 130 -2.03 -0.84 -9.91
N LEU A 131 -1.99 -2.04 -10.50
CA LEU A 131 -1.94 -3.28 -9.75
C LEU A 131 -0.60 -3.42 -9.01
N GLN A 132 0.52 -3.11 -9.69
CA GLN A 132 1.83 -3.08 -9.03
C GLN A 132 1.85 -2.05 -7.90
N PHE A 133 1.33 -0.85 -8.10
CA PHE A 133 1.24 0.16 -7.05
C PHE A 133 0.44 -0.32 -5.82
N MET A 134 -0.69 -1.00 -6.02
CA MET A 134 -1.45 -1.56 -4.90
C MET A 134 -0.70 -2.68 -4.20
N ILE A 135 0.00 -3.53 -4.95
CA ILE A 135 0.81 -4.62 -4.39
C ILE A 135 1.97 -4.05 -3.59
N GLU A 136 2.72 -3.10 -4.15
CA GLU A 136 3.79 -2.38 -3.46
C GLU A 136 3.25 -1.76 -2.17
N ARG A 137 2.18 -0.95 -2.25
CA ARG A 137 1.51 -0.32 -1.10
C ARG A 137 1.08 -1.31 0.00
N LEU A 138 0.72 -2.53 -0.39
CA LEU A 138 0.34 -3.58 0.55
C LEU A 138 1.57 -4.30 1.13
N LEU A 139 2.61 -4.53 0.33
CA LEU A 139 3.89 -5.07 0.80
C LEU A 139 4.60 -4.12 1.76
N SER A 140 4.46 -2.81 1.58
CA SER A 140 4.86 -1.76 2.54
C SER A 140 4.17 -1.85 3.88
N SER A 141 2.94 -2.34 3.86
CA SER A 141 2.07 -2.30 5.01
C SER A 141 2.29 -3.55 5.85
N ASP A 142 2.19 -3.39 7.15
CA ASP A 142 2.25 -4.53 8.05
C ASP A 142 1.03 -5.44 7.91
N ALA A 143 1.23 -6.72 8.26
CA ALA A 143 0.12 -7.65 8.36
C ALA A 143 -0.89 -7.14 9.42
N PRO A 144 -2.20 -7.15 9.13
CA PRO A 144 -3.21 -6.68 10.08
C PRO A 144 -3.12 -7.45 11.41
N SER A 145 -2.93 -6.76 12.53
CA SER A 145 -2.93 -7.37 13.86
C SER A 145 -4.36 -7.76 14.29
N MET A 146 -4.51 -8.83 15.11
CA MET A 146 -5.81 -9.23 15.68
C MET A 146 -6.33 -8.26 16.77
N GLU A 147 -5.50 -7.34 17.29
CA GLU A 147 -5.88 -6.20 18.14
C GLU A 147 -4.96 -4.99 17.83
N LEU A 148 -5.44 -3.78 18.11
CA LEU A 148 -4.90 -2.43 17.80
C LEU A 148 -3.38 -2.20 18.04
N PRO A 149 -2.81 -1.12 17.44
CA PRO A 149 -1.62 -1.12 16.60
C PRO A 149 -0.31 -1.20 17.38
N ASP A 150 0.63 -1.97 16.83
CA ASP A 150 2.06 -1.77 17.01
C ASP A 150 2.65 -1.45 15.63
N GLU A 151 3.55 -0.49 15.64
CA GLU A 151 4.07 0.30 14.52
C GLU A 151 5.37 -0.33 13.94
N GLU A 152 5.71 0.07 12.70
CA GLU A 152 6.97 -0.09 11.91
C GLU A 152 6.86 -1.04 10.70
N GLU A 153 7.08 -0.62 9.45
CA GLU A 153 8.38 -0.15 8.92
C GLU A 153 8.30 0.82 7.69
N GLU A 154 9.44 1.42 7.34
CA GLU A 154 9.61 2.40 6.26
C GLU A 154 9.59 1.80 4.85
N GLU A 155 8.98 2.51 3.89
CA GLU A 155 8.97 2.09 2.48
C GLU A 155 9.61 3.10 1.52
N SER A 156 10.43 2.57 0.60
CA SER A 156 11.05 3.23 -0.55
C SER A 156 10.04 3.44 -1.69
N GLY A 157 10.16 4.56 -2.41
CA GLY A 157 9.08 5.13 -3.20
C GLY A 157 8.95 4.68 -4.65
N ASP A 158 7.74 4.90 -5.18
CA ASP A 158 7.53 5.44 -6.52
C ASP A 158 6.32 6.39 -6.56
N SER A 159 6.37 7.40 -7.43
CA SER A 159 5.37 8.46 -7.52
C SER A 159 4.43 8.24 -8.71
N MET A 160 3.23 7.68 -8.47
CA MET A 160 2.18 7.63 -9.49
C MET A 160 0.92 8.38 -9.06
N LYS A 161 0.33 9.13 -10.01
CA LYS A 161 -0.84 9.99 -9.76
C LYS A 161 -2.12 9.20 -9.93
N LEU A 162 -2.79 8.86 -8.83
CA LEU A 162 -4.18 8.37 -8.85
C LEU A 162 -5.11 9.47 -9.35
N THR A 163 -5.45 9.48 -10.65
CA THR A 163 -6.23 10.57 -11.26
C THR A 163 -7.70 10.22 -11.50
N SER A 164 -8.06 8.93 -11.57
CA SER A 164 -9.44 8.51 -11.87
C SER A 164 -10.26 8.22 -10.60
N ILE A 165 -11.55 8.58 -10.59
CA ILE A 165 -12.47 8.27 -9.48
C ILE A 165 -12.55 6.76 -9.23
N GLN A 166 -12.52 5.97 -10.30
CA GLN A 166 -12.60 4.52 -10.21
C GLN A 166 -11.36 3.98 -9.49
N SER A 167 -10.16 4.38 -9.92
CA SER A 167 -8.90 4.02 -9.26
C SER A 167 -8.85 4.45 -7.79
N ILE A 168 -9.37 5.64 -7.45
CA ILE A 168 -9.47 6.10 -6.05
C ILE A 168 -10.43 5.23 -5.24
N THR A 169 -11.55 4.81 -5.83
CA THR A 169 -12.52 3.90 -5.19
C THR A 169 -11.86 2.54 -4.93
N ASP A 170 -11.20 2.01 -5.94
CA ASP A 170 -10.54 0.71 -5.89
C ASP A 170 -9.40 0.73 -4.85
N PHE A 171 -8.64 1.83 -4.80
CA PHE A 171 -7.62 2.05 -3.76
C PHE A 171 -8.21 2.08 -2.34
N ILE A 172 -9.29 2.85 -2.10
CA ILE A 172 -9.93 2.90 -0.77
C ILE A 172 -10.49 1.54 -0.37
N THR A 173 -10.89 0.72 -1.34
CA THR A 173 -11.44 -0.62 -1.10
C THR A 173 -10.33 -1.63 -0.78
N CYS A 174 -9.21 -1.59 -1.50
CA CYS A 174 -8.11 -2.54 -1.36
C CYS A 174 -7.14 -2.13 -0.24
N ALA A 175 -6.65 -0.89 -0.28
CA ALA A 175 -5.60 -0.35 0.59
C ALA A 175 -6.15 0.60 1.66
N GLY A 176 -7.47 0.70 1.84
CA GLY A 176 -8.07 1.60 2.83
C GLY A 176 -7.55 1.39 4.26
N ARG A 177 -7.08 0.17 4.58
CA ARG A 177 -6.47 -0.18 5.87
C ARG A 177 -5.18 0.59 6.16
N THR A 178 -4.42 0.97 5.14
CA THR A 178 -3.18 1.74 5.29
C THR A 178 -3.43 3.23 5.60
N LEU A 179 -4.68 3.68 5.58
CA LEU A 179 -5.06 5.05 5.90
C LEU A 179 -5.48 5.16 7.38
N PRO A 180 -5.09 6.23 8.09
CA PRO A 180 -5.63 6.56 9.41
C PRO A 180 -7.15 6.67 9.38
N ASP A 181 -7.83 6.30 10.46
CA ASP A 181 -9.30 6.17 10.47
C ASP A 181 -10.04 7.48 10.17
N ASN A 182 -9.52 8.61 10.66
CA ASN A 182 -10.04 9.94 10.36
C ASN A 182 -9.95 10.26 8.85
N ILE A 183 -8.82 9.92 8.21
CA ILE A 183 -8.61 10.11 6.78
C ILE A 183 -9.46 9.15 5.96
N ARG A 184 -9.61 7.90 6.41
CA ARG A 184 -10.49 6.91 5.78
C ARG A 184 -11.95 7.36 5.77
N LEU A 185 -12.44 7.88 6.90
CA LEU A 185 -13.80 8.41 7.01
C LEU A 185 -13.98 9.65 6.12
N TRP A 186 -13.00 10.56 6.14
CA TRP A 186 -12.99 11.74 5.28
C TRP A 186 -12.99 11.36 3.78
N ALA A 187 -12.19 10.37 3.39
CA ALA A 187 -12.08 9.90 2.01
C ALA A 187 -13.39 9.29 1.52
N ARG A 188 -14.05 8.44 2.34
CA ARG A 188 -15.37 7.86 2.01
C ARG A 188 -16.44 8.94 1.78
N ARG A 189 -16.46 9.97 2.63
CA ARG A 189 -17.40 11.10 2.48
C ARG A 189 -17.14 11.88 1.19
N ASN A 190 -15.89 12.24 0.91
CA ASN A 190 -15.54 12.98 -0.31
C ASN A 190 -15.74 12.14 -1.58
N LEU A 191 -15.61 10.81 -1.50
CA LEU A 191 -15.87 9.92 -2.63
C LEU A 191 -17.36 9.91 -3.01
N ALA A 192 -18.26 9.92 -2.02
CA ALA A 192 -19.69 10.03 -2.26
C ALA A 192 -20.04 11.36 -2.97
N VAL A 193 -19.42 12.47 -2.54
CA VAL A 193 -19.56 13.78 -3.18
C VAL A 193 -19.03 13.75 -4.61
N ALA A 194 -17.86 13.15 -4.86
CA ALA A 194 -17.26 13.06 -6.19
C ALA A 194 -18.10 12.21 -7.18
N ARG A 195 -18.87 11.23 -6.68
CA ARG A 195 -19.74 10.35 -7.47
C ARG A 195 -21.16 10.89 -7.66
N SER A 196 -21.65 11.75 -6.75
CA SER A 196 -23.03 12.25 -6.79
C SER A 196 -23.27 13.14 -8.01
N GLN A 197 -24.33 12.89 -8.76
CA GLN A 197 -24.75 13.74 -9.88
C GLN A 197 -25.50 15.00 -9.44
N GLU A 198 -25.95 15.04 -8.19
CA GLU A 198 -26.68 16.17 -7.59
C GLU A 198 -25.75 17.35 -7.24
N VAL A 199 -24.45 17.09 -7.20
CA VAL A 199 -23.42 18.05 -6.80
C VAL A 199 -22.85 18.78 -8.03
N SER A 200 -22.53 20.06 -7.86
CA SER A 200 -21.95 20.90 -8.92
C SER A 200 -20.68 20.26 -9.51
N ALA A 201 -20.43 20.51 -10.80
CA ALA A 201 -19.25 19.97 -11.47
C ALA A 201 -17.93 20.45 -10.84
N GLU A 202 -17.92 21.66 -10.29
CA GLU A 202 -16.78 22.26 -9.61
C GLU A 202 -16.48 21.58 -8.27
N GLU A 203 -17.50 21.38 -7.43
CA GLU A 203 -17.35 20.67 -6.17
C GLU A 203 -16.89 19.23 -6.36
N ARG A 204 -17.35 18.56 -7.43
CA ARG A 204 -16.87 17.22 -7.81
C ARG A 204 -15.39 17.24 -8.18
N ARG A 205 -14.95 18.22 -8.98
CA ARG A 205 -13.53 18.37 -9.36
C ARG A 205 -12.66 18.66 -8.13
N HIS A 206 -13.12 19.51 -7.22
CA HIS A 206 -12.42 19.79 -5.97
C HIS A 206 -12.32 18.55 -5.07
N ALA A 207 -13.41 17.78 -4.93
CA ALA A 207 -13.39 16.53 -4.18
C ALA A 207 -12.44 15.51 -4.81
N GLN A 208 -12.43 15.36 -6.14
CA GLN A 208 -11.50 14.49 -6.86
C GLN A 208 -10.04 14.90 -6.67
N ARG A 209 -9.74 16.20 -6.77
CA ARG A 209 -8.38 16.73 -6.57
C ARG A 209 -7.91 16.55 -5.12
N ALA A 210 -8.79 16.79 -4.16
CA ALA A 210 -8.46 16.57 -2.75
C ALA A 210 -8.20 15.08 -2.47
N LEU A 211 -9.06 14.20 -3.00
CA LEU A 211 -8.87 12.75 -2.89
C LEU A 211 -7.56 12.29 -3.54
N SER A 212 -7.24 12.76 -4.74
CA SER A 212 -5.99 12.36 -5.41
C SER A 212 -4.75 12.78 -4.62
N ILE A 213 -4.74 14.00 -4.06
CA ILE A 213 -3.65 14.46 -3.19
C ILE A 213 -3.57 13.56 -1.95
N MET A 214 -4.69 13.36 -1.25
CA MET A 214 -4.70 12.65 0.03
C MET A 214 -4.41 11.16 -0.10
N MET A 215 -4.76 10.52 -1.22
CA MET A 215 -4.41 9.12 -1.48
C MET A 215 -2.94 8.95 -1.88
N ASN A 216 -2.32 9.99 -2.47
CA ASN A 216 -0.89 9.97 -2.78
C ASN A 216 -0.01 10.23 -1.54
N ILE A 217 -0.55 10.82 -0.47
CA ILE A 217 0.20 10.97 0.79
C ILE A 217 0.48 9.60 1.39
N GLN A 218 1.73 9.37 1.77
CA GLN A 218 2.14 8.21 2.57
C GLN A 218 1.93 8.55 4.04
N TRP A 219 0.85 7.99 4.62
CA TRP A 219 0.57 8.13 6.04
C TRP A 219 1.49 7.20 6.79
N LYS A 220 2.53 7.76 7.42
CA LYS A 220 3.44 7.02 8.29
C LYS A 220 2.90 6.97 9.72
N GLY A 221 3.27 5.93 10.45
CA GLY A 221 3.09 5.87 11.90
C GLY A 221 3.94 6.92 12.62
N ASN A 222 3.78 7.01 13.93
CA ASN A 222 4.58 7.91 14.76
C ASN A 222 5.82 7.23 15.33
N TYR A 223 5.92 5.91 15.20
CA TYR A 223 7.07 5.14 15.68
C TYR A 223 8.34 5.41 14.90
N PHE A 224 9.46 5.44 15.62
CA PHE A 224 10.81 5.51 15.08
C PHE A 224 11.66 4.32 15.55
N PRO A 225 12.33 3.60 14.61
CA PRO A 225 13.15 2.46 14.96
C PRO A 225 14.28 2.87 15.89
N PRO A 226 14.72 1.98 16.80
CA PRO A 226 15.91 2.25 17.59
C PRO A 226 17.12 2.39 16.66
N ILE A 227 17.78 3.54 16.73
CA ILE A 227 18.97 3.88 15.95
C ILE A 227 20.20 3.53 16.78
N ASP A 228 21.20 2.84 16.23
CA ASP A 228 22.46 2.62 16.95
C ASP A 228 23.19 3.97 17.17
N PRO A 229 23.37 4.42 18.42
CA PRO A 229 24.06 5.67 18.70
C PRO A 229 25.53 5.66 18.23
N ASN A 230 26.17 4.49 18.17
CA ASN A 230 27.55 4.37 17.71
C ASN A 230 27.65 4.56 16.20
N GLU A 231 26.74 3.96 15.45
CA GLU A 231 26.62 4.18 14.00
C GLU A 231 26.31 5.64 13.70
N ALA A 232 25.34 6.23 14.41
CA ALA A 232 25.01 7.64 14.27
C ALA A 232 26.23 8.54 14.53
N ARG A 233 27.02 8.22 15.55
CA ARG A 233 28.24 8.97 15.88
C ARG A 233 29.27 8.87 14.77
N ARG A 234 29.48 7.67 14.22
CA ARG A 234 30.38 7.45 13.08
C ARG A 234 29.98 8.29 11.87
N ILE A 235 28.69 8.30 11.51
CA ILE A 235 28.17 9.10 10.38
C ILE A 235 28.43 10.60 10.62
N LEU A 236 28.19 11.09 11.84
CA LEU A 236 28.49 12.50 12.18
C LEU A 236 29.98 12.83 12.10
N ASP A 237 30.86 11.92 12.53
CA ASP A 237 32.31 12.12 12.51
C ASP A 237 32.89 12.04 11.08
N GLU A 238 32.30 11.24 10.20
CA GLU A 238 32.65 11.18 8.77
C GLU A 238 32.25 12.45 8.02
N GLU A 239 31.04 12.97 8.27
CA GLU A 239 30.48 14.13 7.55
C GLU A 239 30.97 15.48 8.10
N LEU A 240 31.31 15.56 9.38
CA LEU A 240 31.58 16.82 10.08
C LEU A 240 32.94 16.78 10.76
N TYR A 241 33.85 17.66 10.36
CA TYR A 241 35.11 17.86 11.07
C TYR A 241 34.92 18.70 12.34
N GLY A 242 35.29 18.17 13.51
CA GLY A 242 35.14 18.84 14.80
C GLY A 242 33.68 18.99 15.24
N MET A 243 33.28 20.20 15.68
CA MET A 243 31.92 20.52 16.12
C MET A 243 31.36 19.60 17.23
N GLU A 244 32.22 19.19 18.16
CA GLU A 244 31.89 18.20 19.21
C GLU A 244 30.62 18.54 20.00
N ARG A 245 30.41 19.83 20.32
CA ARG A 245 29.20 20.26 21.05
C ARG A 245 27.92 20.08 20.23
N VAL A 246 28.00 20.24 18.91
CA VAL A 246 26.85 20.06 18.00
C VAL A 246 26.58 18.57 17.82
N LYS A 247 27.62 17.77 17.57
CA LYS A 247 27.51 16.30 17.47
C LYS A 247 26.90 15.71 18.74
N GLN A 248 27.38 16.15 19.91
CA GLN A 248 26.84 15.71 21.19
C GLN A 248 25.34 16.02 21.31
N ARG A 249 24.91 17.21 20.91
CA ARG A 249 23.49 17.59 20.95
C ARG A 249 22.62 16.75 20.02
N ILE A 250 23.12 16.39 18.85
CA ILE A 250 22.41 15.50 17.91
C ILE A 250 22.29 14.09 18.50
N ILE A 251 23.35 13.56 19.09
CA ILE A 251 23.34 12.26 19.76
C ILE A 251 22.36 12.24 20.94
N GLU A 252 22.28 13.31 21.74
CA GLU A 252 21.25 13.44 22.80
C GLU A 252 19.83 13.34 22.24
N THR A 253 19.56 13.98 21.09
CA THR A 253 18.25 13.88 20.42
C THR A 253 17.97 12.47 19.93
N ILE A 254 18.96 11.76 19.37
CA ILE A 254 18.81 10.36 18.94
C ILE A 254 18.54 9.44 20.13
N ILE A 255 19.23 9.64 21.26
CA ILE A 255 18.99 8.90 22.50
C ILE A 255 17.56 9.14 23.00
N GLN A 256 17.05 10.38 22.88
CA GLN A 256 15.67 10.68 23.22
C GLN A 256 14.69 9.93 22.31
N ILE A 257 14.92 9.94 20.99
CA ILE A 257 14.11 9.21 20.01
C ILE A 257 14.09 7.71 20.36
N ASN A 258 15.25 7.09 20.62
CA ASN A 258 15.34 5.68 21.00
C ASN A 258 14.62 5.34 22.30
N ARG A 259 14.41 6.32 23.19
CA ARG A 259 13.69 6.11 24.45
C ARG A 259 12.18 6.22 24.28
N THR A 260 11.73 7.13 23.42
CA THR A 260 10.30 7.41 23.23
C THR A 260 9.72 6.78 21.97
N HIS A 261 10.56 6.18 21.12
CA HIS A 261 10.26 5.69 19.78
C HIS A 261 9.44 6.70 18.96
N THR A 262 9.65 7.99 19.17
CA THR A 262 8.84 9.06 18.57
C THR A 262 9.70 10.29 18.35
N LEU A 263 9.44 11.05 17.28
CA LEU A 263 10.13 12.31 17.06
C LEU A 263 9.79 13.33 18.17
N PRO A 264 10.77 14.11 18.64
CA PRO A 264 10.51 15.18 19.58
C PRO A 264 9.62 16.27 18.96
N ALA A 265 8.75 16.87 19.77
CA ALA A 265 7.88 17.97 19.35
C ALA A 265 8.61 19.29 19.03
N TYR A 266 9.92 19.36 19.32
CA TYR A 266 10.76 20.52 19.05
C TYR A 266 11.63 20.30 17.82
N GLY A 267 11.89 21.36 17.05
CA GLY A 267 12.84 21.35 15.93
C GLY A 267 14.27 21.67 16.35
N LEU A 268 15.25 21.22 15.56
CA LEU A 268 16.65 21.63 15.69
C LEU A 268 16.93 22.89 14.86
N LEU A 269 17.33 23.97 15.51
CA LEU A 269 17.72 25.22 14.84
C LEU A 269 19.26 25.35 14.82
N LEU A 270 19.85 25.34 13.63
CA LEU A 270 21.28 25.50 13.42
C LEU A 270 21.62 26.96 13.10
N ILE A 271 22.36 27.63 13.98
CA ILE A 271 22.74 29.04 13.84
C ILE A 271 24.25 29.16 13.64
N GLY A 272 24.67 29.93 12.63
CA GLY A 272 26.09 30.23 12.40
C GLY A 272 26.35 30.95 11.08
N PRO A 273 27.59 31.44 10.86
CA PRO A 273 28.01 32.07 9.62
C PRO A 273 27.74 31.23 8.36
N ALA A 274 27.67 31.88 7.19
CA ALA A 274 27.59 31.15 5.92
C ALA A 274 28.83 30.27 5.72
N GLY A 275 28.65 29.08 5.13
CA GLY A 275 29.75 28.15 4.85
C GLY A 275 30.17 27.23 6.00
N THR A 276 29.53 27.28 7.17
CA THR A 276 29.86 26.40 8.33
C THR A 276 29.25 24.99 8.27
N GLY A 277 28.73 24.56 7.12
CA GLY A 277 28.20 23.19 6.98
C GLY A 277 26.80 22.92 7.57
N LYS A 278 25.98 23.95 7.84
CA LYS A 278 24.62 23.76 8.41
C LYS A 278 23.75 22.77 7.61
N SER A 279 23.76 22.88 6.28
CA SER A 279 23.01 21.96 5.42
C SER A 279 23.58 20.54 5.43
N GLN A 280 24.91 20.39 5.59
CA GLN A 280 25.55 19.08 5.73
C GLN A 280 25.16 18.40 7.04
N ILE A 281 25.08 19.16 8.15
CA ILE A 281 24.59 18.63 9.43
C ILE A 281 23.17 18.08 9.26
N ALA A 282 22.29 18.84 8.62
CA ALA A 282 20.90 18.43 8.43
C ALA A 282 20.79 17.19 7.50
N TYR A 283 21.62 17.11 6.46
CA TYR A 283 21.74 15.93 5.62
C TYR A 283 22.26 14.69 6.38
N ALA A 284 23.29 14.85 7.22
CA ALA A 284 23.81 13.78 8.06
C ALA A 284 22.74 13.27 9.05
N VAL A 285 21.97 14.17 9.66
CA VAL A 285 20.83 13.81 10.52
C VAL A 285 19.79 13.01 9.73
N ALA A 286 19.43 13.44 8.52
CA ALA A 286 18.47 12.70 7.68
C ALA A 286 18.98 11.29 7.34
N ARG A 287 20.28 11.14 7.03
CA ARG A 287 20.90 9.83 6.79
C ARG A 287 20.84 8.91 8.03
N ILE A 288 21.09 9.47 9.21
CA ILE A 288 21.03 8.71 10.48
C ILE A 288 19.61 8.26 10.78
N LEU A 289 18.64 9.13 10.55
CA LEU A 289 17.22 8.83 10.71
C LEU A 289 16.66 7.96 9.58
N LYS A 290 17.44 7.68 8.53
CA LYS A 290 17.02 6.99 7.30
C LYS A 290 15.81 7.64 6.59
N LEU A 291 15.57 8.92 6.86
CA LEU A 291 14.46 9.67 6.28
C LEU A 291 14.84 10.35 4.94
N PRO A 292 13.88 10.50 4.01
CA PRO A 292 14.11 11.27 2.79
C PRO A 292 14.41 12.73 3.14
N TRP A 293 15.46 13.26 2.50
CA TRP A 293 15.88 14.65 2.68
C TRP A 293 15.21 15.55 1.63
N THR A 294 14.63 16.65 2.06
CA THR A 294 14.09 17.70 1.18
C THR A 294 14.39 19.07 1.80
N THR A 295 14.74 20.03 0.94
CA THR A 295 15.02 21.41 1.35
C THR A 295 13.92 22.34 0.89
N LEU A 296 13.46 23.22 1.79
CA LEU A 296 12.55 24.31 1.48
C LEU A 296 13.26 25.64 1.74
N ASP A 297 13.40 26.46 0.70
CA ASP A 297 14.03 27.78 0.83
C ASP A 297 12.99 28.83 1.25
N MET A 298 13.03 29.19 2.53
CA MET A 298 12.15 30.19 3.13
C MET A 298 12.37 31.60 2.61
N SER A 299 13.51 31.91 1.98
CA SER A 299 13.79 33.27 1.49
C SER A 299 12.93 33.69 0.30
N SER A 300 12.40 32.71 -0.44
CA SER A 300 11.56 32.91 -1.62
C SER A 300 10.07 32.99 -1.29
N ILE A 301 9.69 32.68 -0.05
CA ILE A 301 8.30 32.59 0.39
C ILE A 301 7.83 33.94 0.89
N ASN A 302 6.97 34.59 0.10
CA ASN A 302 6.42 35.90 0.42
C ASN A 302 4.96 35.84 0.90
N ASP A 303 4.30 34.69 0.74
CA ASP A 303 2.89 34.51 1.04
C ASP A 303 2.69 33.23 1.88
N PRO A 304 2.00 33.30 3.04
CA PRO A 304 1.67 32.12 3.83
C PRO A 304 0.91 31.04 3.05
N GLU A 305 0.12 31.40 2.02
CA GLU A 305 -0.61 30.41 1.21
C GLU A 305 0.30 29.47 0.42
N GLN A 306 1.56 29.86 0.17
CA GLN A 306 2.55 28.97 -0.45
C GLN A 306 2.96 27.82 0.47
N LEU A 307 2.83 28.00 1.79
CA LEU A 307 3.10 26.97 2.79
C LEU A 307 1.85 26.15 3.14
N THR A 308 0.71 26.82 3.33
CA THR A 308 -0.52 26.17 3.80
C THR A 308 -1.42 25.64 2.69
N GLY A 309 -1.20 26.10 1.45
CA GLY A 309 -2.15 25.95 0.35
C GLY A 309 -3.34 26.90 0.49
N SER A 310 -4.12 27.01 -0.58
CA SER A 310 -5.36 27.79 -0.61
C SER A 310 -6.54 26.99 -0.07
N SER A 311 -7.48 27.67 0.58
CA SER A 311 -8.71 27.05 1.07
C SER A 311 -9.62 26.64 -0.10
N ARG A 312 -10.38 25.55 0.08
CA ARG A 312 -11.34 25.00 -0.90
C ARG A 312 -12.41 26.02 -1.36
N ILE A 313 -12.59 27.10 -0.62
CA ILE A 313 -13.63 28.12 -0.85
C ILE A 313 -13.12 29.25 -1.78
N TYR A 314 -11.83 29.27 -2.12
CA TYR A 314 -11.21 30.28 -3.00
C TYR A 314 -10.86 29.71 -4.38
#